data_AF-A0A449IMK1-F1
#
_entry.id   AF-A0A449IMK1-F1
#
_cell.length_a   1.000
_cell.length_b   1.000
_cell.length_c   1.000
_cell.angle_alpha   90.00
_cell.angle_beta   90.00
_cell.angle_gamma   90.00
#
_symmetry.space_group_name_H-M   'P 1'
#
loop_
_entity.id
_entity.type
_entity.pdbx_description
1 polymer ?
#
loop_
_entity_poly.entity_id
_entity_poly.type
_entity_poly.pdbx_seq_one_letter_code
_entity_poly.pdbx_strand_id
1 'polypeptide(L)'
;MEIARNDRTSVWTLGDQEWLQADDGTFSLHQVAGTKPPAELVDLDYLVGATPAPDTSPGNYLPAAFAFCPSTGKELPKVAYQTTTRWLPPYGDGSGSRVINERCKLSSAEEISSRLYSQLLDTRQGDLNSRKLIIELPRKNGLNFLAANLGGHREALYALSREGSLFLWQRGSGKWLELLPKSEPIGRSRLESWAWSVALHVDENQQHLLLSSDSGATLVSVDPLTLRYQTLRDDGSPLAGPGTLEGQSYLPQLKSGHVCIVNPASLYGWDRCLVEGADHERMTRLSAPILDAASRRLLWIGEHGYLSLTQGSELKAQWHPWPNNATAHPEQGPPFLDGRGLWQLIFDANGQHYLQLDPGATDLPMPIKGYRLSTGHLSFKYNIRLELPWGEHDENIEPTTREVVQPFIEFATQKRLLSMRAQQSSTLETFFDSRQPMDVDYCFEQIGDQRFSISARASEPWNAQWFFFDNAMWLYIDSCGALYRWNA
;
A
#
# COMPACT_ATOMS: atom_id res chain seq x y z
N MET A 1 -29.58 29.81 -0.12
CA MET A 1 -28.55 30.62 -0.81
C MET A 1 -28.76 32.05 -0.37
N GLU A 2 -27.82 32.58 0.40
CA GLU A 2 -27.83 33.97 0.85
C GLU A 2 -26.57 34.64 0.28
N ILE A 3 -26.74 35.79 -0.39
CA ILE A 3 -25.66 36.51 -1.06
C ILE A 3 -25.53 37.87 -0.38
N ALA A 4 -24.43 38.07 0.35
CA ALA A 4 -24.06 39.37 0.89
C ALA A 4 -22.94 39.98 0.03
N ARG A 5 -23.03 41.29 -0.26
CA ARG A 5 -22.00 42.03 -1.00
C ARG A 5 -21.21 42.89 -0.02
N ASN A 6 -19.89 42.68 0.04
CA ASN A 6 -18.93 43.60 0.63
C ASN A 6 -17.81 43.77 -0.39
N ASP A 7 -17.45 45.01 -0.74
CA ASP A 7 -16.28 45.36 -1.55
C ASP A 7 -15.91 44.38 -2.68
N ARG A 8 -16.69 44.39 -3.79
CA ARG A 8 -16.40 43.65 -5.05
C ARG A 8 -16.26 42.12 -4.92
N THR A 9 -16.67 41.56 -3.80
CA THR A 9 -16.72 40.11 -3.59
C THR A 9 -18.11 39.72 -3.10
N SER A 10 -18.66 38.67 -3.72
CA SER A 10 -19.94 38.11 -3.31
C SER A 10 -19.67 36.92 -2.39
N VAL A 11 -20.29 36.92 -1.21
CA VAL A 11 -20.20 35.82 -0.24
C VAL A 11 -21.33 34.82 -0.51
N TRP A 12 -20.99 33.55 -0.62
CA TRP A 12 -21.90 32.44 -0.86
C TRP A 12 -21.89 31.48 0.33
N THR A 13 -23.00 31.39 1.06
CA THR A 13 -23.16 30.38 2.13
C THR A 13 -23.89 29.15 1.59
N LEU A 14 -23.20 28.00 1.63
CA LEU A 14 -23.60 26.73 1.02
C LEU A 14 -23.41 25.59 2.03
N GLY A 15 -24.45 25.29 2.80
CA GLY A 15 -24.35 24.31 3.90
C GLY A 15 -23.46 24.85 5.01
N ASP A 16 -22.43 24.11 5.36
CA ASP A 16 -21.38 24.51 6.29
C ASP A 16 -20.22 25.27 5.62
N GLN A 17 -20.24 25.44 4.30
CA GLN A 17 -19.19 26.09 3.54
C GLN A 17 -19.54 27.55 3.22
N GLU A 18 -18.56 28.44 3.31
CA GLU A 18 -18.65 29.80 2.81
C GLU A 18 -17.60 30.01 1.71
N TRP A 19 -18.05 30.53 0.57
CA TRP A 19 -17.22 30.77 -0.60
C TRP A 19 -17.26 32.25 -0.99
N LEU A 20 -16.12 32.78 -1.43
CA LEU A 20 -16.04 34.11 -2.04
C LEU A 20 -15.98 33.99 -3.55
N GLN A 21 -16.80 34.78 -4.23
CA GLN A 21 -16.75 34.96 -5.68
C GLN A 21 -16.17 36.33 -5.99
N ALA A 22 -15.06 36.34 -6.74
CA ALA A 22 -14.45 37.56 -7.26
C ALA A 22 -15.21 38.11 -8.48
N ASP A 23 -14.95 39.36 -8.84
CA ASP A 23 -15.57 40.04 -10.00
C ASP A 23 -15.32 39.31 -11.34
N ASP A 24 -14.21 38.57 -11.45
CA ASP A 24 -13.88 37.75 -12.63
C ASP A 24 -14.63 36.40 -12.68
N GLY A 25 -15.46 36.12 -11.68
CA GLY A 25 -16.24 34.90 -11.55
C GLY A 25 -15.51 33.74 -10.87
N THR A 26 -14.27 33.93 -10.43
CA THR A 26 -13.48 32.90 -9.73
C THR A 26 -14.03 32.69 -8.31
N PHE A 27 -14.13 31.43 -7.90
CA PHE A 27 -14.55 31.04 -6.55
C PHE A 27 -13.35 30.63 -5.70
N SER A 28 -13.38 31.00 -4.43
CA SER A 28 -12.39 30.59 -3.42
C SER A 28 -13.08 30.22 -2.12
N LEU A 29 -12.60 29.16 -1.47
CA LEU A 29 -13.16 28.70 -0.19
C LEU A 29 -12.71 29.67 0.92
N HIS A 30 -13.69 30.22 1.67
CA HIS A 30 -13.42 31.13 2.79
C HIS A 30 -13.31 30.38 4.12
N GLN A 31 -14.32 29.57 4.43
CA GLN A 31 -14.42 28.82 5.68
C GLN A 31 -15.33 27.60 5.54
N VAL A 32 -15.12 26.61 6.41
CA VAL A 32 -15.95 25.41 6.56
C VAL A 32 -16.28 25.27 8.04
N ALA A 33 -17.56 25.25 8.39
CA ALA A 33 -18.06 25.19 9.77
C ALA A 33 -17.37 26.22 10.70
N GLY A 34 -17.16 27.45 10.20
CA GLY A 34 -16.48 28.52 10.94
C GLY A 34 -14.95 28.40 11.05
N THR A 35 -14.35 27.39 10.40
CA THR A 35 -12.90 27.19 10.35
C THR A 35 -12.35 27.61 9.00
N LYS A 36 -11.37 28.52 9.00
CA LYS A 36 -10.66 28.92 7.79
C LYS A 36 -9.56 27.90 7.46
N PRO A 37 -9.59 27.26 6.27
CA PRO A 37 -8.54 26.33 5.86
C PRO A 37 -7.19 27.04 5.68
N PRO A 38 -6.06 26.37 6.00
CA PRO A 38 -4.73 26.82 5.58
C PRO A 38 -4.66 27.09 4.07
N ALA A 39 -3.92 28.13 3.67
CA ALA A 39 -3.80 28.53 2.27
C ALA A 39 -3.08 27.48 1.40
N GLU A 40 -2.31 26.61 2.05
CA GLU A 40 -1.57 25.51 1.43
C GLU A 40 -2.47 24.35 0.99
N LEU A 41 -3.71 24.26 1.54
CA LEU A 41 -4.71 23.29 1.12
C LEU A 41 -5.37 23.75 -0.18
N VAL A 42 -4.84 23.27 -1.31
CA VAL A 42 -5.28 23.67 -2.65
C VAL A 42 -6.13 22.60 -3.34
N ASP A 43 -6.10 21.36 -2.87
CA ASP A 43 -6.92 20.26 -3.40
C ASP A 43 -8.34 20.29 -2.80
N LEU A 44 -9.14 21.27 -3.19
CA LEU A 44 -10.48 21.51 -2.63
C LEU A 44 -11.50 20.42 -2.95
N ASP A 45 -11.27 19.63 -3.99
CA ASP A 45 -12.06 18.44 -4.31
C ASP A 45 -11.91 17.34 -3.27
N TYR A 46 -10.73 17.18 -2.69
CA TYR A 46 -10.51 16.31 -1.54
C TYR A 46 -11.09 16.93 -0.26
N LEU A 47 -10.83 18.22 -0.02
CA LEU A 47 -11.14 18.86 1.25
C LEU A 47 -12.65 19.05 1.49
N VAL A 48 -13.38 19.53 0.48
CA VAL A 48 -14.80 19.93 0.61
C VAL A 48 -15.69 19.38 -0.51
N GLY A 49 -15.17 18.47 -1.34
CA GLY A 49 -15.89 17.91 -2.49
C GLY A 49 -16.07 18.90 -3.64
N ALA A 50 -15.30 19.99 -3.68
CA ALA A 50 -15.38 20.99 -4.73
C ALA A 50 -15.10 20.38 -6.12
N THR A 51 -15.70 20.91 -7.16
CA THR A 51 -15.50 20.38 -8.53
C THR A 51 -14.58 21.30 -9.32
N PRO A 52 -13.57 20.78 -10.03
CA PRO A 52 -12.74 21.60 -10.91
C PRO A 52 -13.61 22.34 -11.95
N ALA A 53 -13.36 23.64 -12.12
CA ALA A 53 -14.09 24.44 -13.10
C ALA A 53 -13.71 24.02 -14.53
N PRO A 54 -14.68 23.65 -15.40
CA PRO A 54 -14.40 23.19 -16.75
C PRO A 54 -13.79 24.31 -17.59
N ASP A 55 -12.88 23.94 -18.50
CA ASP A 55 -12.22 24.85 -19.46
C ASP A 55 -11.44 26.03 -18.82
N THR A 56 -11.08 25.91 -17.54
CA THR A 56 -10.27 26.90 -16.82
C THR A 56 -8.89 26.37 -16.46
N SER A 57 -8.00 27.26 -16.03
CA SER A 57 -6.69 26.88 -15.50
C SER A 57 -6.83 25.87 -14.34
N PRO A 58 -5.92 24.89 -14.24
CA PRO A 58 -5.87 23.97 -13.10
C PRO A 58 -5.84 24.74 -11.77
N GLY A 59 -6.58 24.25 -10.78
CA GLY A 59 -6.68 24.85 -9.44
C GLY A 59 -7.88 25.75 -9.22
N ASN A 60 -8.67 26.06 -10.26
CA ASN A 60 -9.96 26.72 -10.09
C ASN A 60 -11.05 25.71 -9.73
N TYR A 61 -11.75 25.96 -8.64
CA TYR A 61 -12.80 25.07 -8.13
C TYR A 61 -14.14 25.80 -8.04
N LEU A 62 -15.21 25.02 -8.18
CA LEU A 62 -16.57 25.44 -7.94
C LEU A 62 -17.13 24.71 -6.70
N PRO A 63 -18.02 25.35 -5.93
CA PRO A 63 -18.64 24.70 -4.78
C PRO A 63 -19.34 23.39 -5.16
N ALA A 64 -19.26 22.38 -4.30
CA ALA A 64 -19.87 21.06 -4.51
C ALA A 64 -21.40 21.11 -4.71
N ALA A 65 -22.04 22.17 -4.23
CA ALA A 65 -23.48 22.40 -4.37
C ALA A 65 -23.90 22.76 -5.81
N PHE A 66 -22.97 23.14 -6.68
CA PHE A 66 -23.30 23.51 -8.05
C PHE A 66 -23.46 22.27 -8.92
N ALA A 67 -24.62 22.14 -9.58
CA ALA A 67 -24.87 21.10 -10.56
C ALA A 67 -24.33 21.47 -11.96
N PHE A 68 -24.21 22.78 -12.24
CA PHE A 68 -23.75 23.31 -13.53
C PHE A 68 -22.73 24.42 -13.30
N CYS A 69 -21.78 24.55 -14.21
CA CYS A 69 -20.81 25.63 -14.23
C CYS A 69 -21.53 26.96 -14.54
N PRO A 70 -21.42 27.99 -13.68
CA PRO A 70 -22.15 29.24 -13.89
C PRO A 70 -21.66 30.02 -15.11
N SER A 71 -20.41 29.84 -15.55
CA SER A 71 -19.84 30.54 -16.70
C SER A 71 -20.07 29.81 -18.03
N THR A 72 -20.03 28.48 -18.04
CA THR A 72 -20.13 27.69 -19.29
C THR A 72 -21.47 26.98 -19.46
N GLY A 73 -22.27 26.84 -18.40
CA GLY A 73 -23.50 26.05 -18.39
C GLY A 73 -23.30 24.53 -18.45
N LYS A 74 -22.04 24.04 -18.50
CA LYS A 74 -21.73 22.60 -18.53
C LYS A 74 -22.10 21.94 -17.20
N GLU A 75 -22.61 20.72 -17.27
CA GLU A 75 -22.87 19.90 -16.09
C GLU A 75 -21.56 19.59 -15.35
N LEU A 76 -21.60 19.67 -14.02
CA LEU A 76 -20.45 19.41 -13.16
C LEU A 76 -20.52 17.97 -12.62
N PRO A 77 -19.47 17.16 -12.80
CA PRO A 77 -19.44 15.83 -12.22
C PRO A 77 -19.41 15.92 -10.70
N LYS A 78 -20.24 15.14 -10.02
CA LYS A 78 -20.18 15.05 -8.56
C LYS A 78 -18.89 14.33 -8.14
N VAL A 79 -18.13 14.93 -7.25
CA VAL A 79 -17.03 14.24 -6.57
C VAL A 79 -17.66 13.18 -5.67
N ALA A 80 -17.42 11.91 -6.01
CA ALA A 80 -17.85 10.77 -5.23
C ALA A 80 -16.63 9.93 -4.87
N TYR A 81 -16.63 9.43 -3.63
CA TYR A 81 -15.67 8.45 -3.18
C TYR A 81 -15.71 7.20 -4.09
N GLN A 82 -14.56 6.82 -4.65
CA GLN A 82 -14.44 5.68 -5.54
C GLN A 82 -13.62 4.60 -4.83
N THR A 83 -14.26 3.55 -4.31
CA THR A 83 -13.56 2.48 -3.58
C THR A 83 -12.39 1.85 -4.35
N THR A 84 -12.34 2.02 -5.68
CA THR A 84 -11.33 1.47 -6.59
C THR A 84 -10.08 2.33 -6.75
N THR A 85 -10.07 3.58 -6.28
CA THR A 85 -8.94 4.52 -6.40
C THR A 85 -8.02 4.52 -5.18
N ARG A 86 -8.24 3.60 -4.22
CA ARG A 86 -7.37 3.39 -3.07
C ARG A 86 -6.09 2.63 -3.43
N TRP A 87 -5.05 2.82 -2.63
CA TRP A 87 -3.83 2.02 -2.67
C TRP A 87 -3.32 1.79 -1.25
N LEU A 88 -3.40 0.55 -0.77
CA LEU A 88 -2.99 0.21 0.59
C LEU A 88 -1.79 -0.74 0.62
N PRO A 89 -0.75 -0.45 1.41
CA PRO A 89 0.36 -1.37 1.68
C PRO A 89 -0.10 -2.55 2.56
N PRO A 90 0.51 -3.75 2.46
CA PRO A 90 1.79 -4.02 1.80
C PRO A 90 1.67 -4.12 0.28
N TYR A 91 0.51 -4.44 -0.31
CA TYR A 91 0.26 -4.29 -1.76
C TYR A 91 -1.24 -4.01 -2.03
N GLY A 92 -1.53 -3.32 -3.13
CA GLY A 92 -2.48 -2.19 -3.27
C GLY A 92 -3.96 -2.29 -2.85
N ASP A 93 -4.45 -3.40 -2.33
CA ASP A 93 -5.79 -3.51 -1.69
C ASP A 93 -5.71 -3.81 -0.18
N GLY A 94 -4.49 -3.95 0.37
CA GLY A 94 -4.22 -4.28 1.77
C GLY A 94 -4.29 -5.78 2.08
N SER A 95 -4.39 -6.64 1.06
CA SER A 95 -4.54 -8.10 1.23
C SER A 95 -3.24 -8.86 1.46
N GLY A 96 -2.07 -8.26 1.25
CA GLY A 96 -0.80 -9.00 1.21
C GLY A 96 -0.48 -9.66 -0.12
N SER A 97 -1.43 -9.70 -1.06
CA SER A 97 -1.21 -10.26 -2.39
C SER A 97 -0.43 -9.29 -3.28
N ARG A 98 0.68 -9.75 -3.86
CA ARG A 98 1.40 -9.00 -4.92
C ARG A 98 0.72 -9.11 -6.28
N VAL A 99 -0.48 -9.68 -6.35
CA VAL A 99 -1.22 -9.93 -7.59
C VAL A 99 -2.45 -9.04 -7.63
N ILE A 100 -2.50 -8.13 -8.59
CA ILE A 100 -3.67 -7.34 -8.94
C ILE A 100 -4.49 -8.13 -9.96
N ASN A 101 -5.73 -8.41 -9.57
CA ASN A 101 -6.73 -9.07 -10.39
C ASN A 101 -8.12 -8.47 -10.12
N GLU A 102 -9.14 -8.99 -10.78
CA GLU A 102 -10.53 -8.51 -10.68
C GLU A 102 -11.08 -8.45 -9.24
N ARG A 103 -10.58 -9.30 -8.32
CA ARG A 103 -11.05 -9.34 -6.92
C ARG A 103 -10.54 -8.17 -6.08
N CYS A 104 -9.37 -7.61 -6.43
CA CYS A 104 -8.74 -6.52 -5.68
C CYS A 104 -9.50 -5.19 -5.80
N LYS A 105 -10.40 -5.07 -6.80
CA LYS A 105 -11.13 -3.83 -7.13
C LYS A 105 -10.20 -2.65 -7.40
N LEU A 106 -9.06 -2.87 -8.07
CA LEU A 106 -8.07 -1.84 -8.41
C LEU A 106 -8.06 -1.52 -9.91
N SER A 107 -9.24 -1.41 -10.53
CA SER A 107 -9.37 -1.17 -11.98
C SER A 107 -8.62 0.09 -12.43
N SER A 108 -8.58 1.14 -11.61
CA SER A 108 -7.83 2.35 -11.91
C SER A 108 -6.33 2.10 -12.06
N ALA A 109 -5.73 1.22 -11.25
CA ALA A 109 -4.32 0.87 -11.38
C ALA A 109 -4.05 0.07 -12.67
N GLU A 110 -4.96 -0.85 -13.03
CA GLU A 110 -4.90 -1.60 -14.29
C GLU A 110 -5.00 -0.69 -15.53
N GLU A 111 -5.89 0.30 -15.48
CA GLU A 111 -6.08 1.30 -16.54
C GLU A 111 -4.86 2.24 -16.68
N ILE A 112 -4.32 2.72 -15.55
CA ILE A 112 -3.09 3.54 -15.52
C ILE A 112 -1.92 2.74 -16.11
N SER A 113 -1.72 1.50 -15.65
CA SER A 113 -0.70 0.58 -16.17
C SER A 113 -0.83 0.39 -17.69
N SER A 114 -2.07 0.20 -18.18
CA SER A 114 -2.33 0.00 -19.61
C SER A 114 -2.00 1.22 -20.45
N ARG A 115 -2.50 2.40 -20.06
CA ARG A 115 -2.23 3.64 -20.80
C ARG A 115 -0.75 3.98 -20.81
N LEU A 116 -0.07 3.87 -19.67
CA LEU A 116 1.36 4.14 -19.57
C LEU A 116 2.18 3.19 -20.46
N TYR A 117 1.86 1.89 -20.44
CA TYR A 117 2.54 0.91 -21.28
C TYR A 117 2.38 1.22 -22.78
N SER A 118 1.15 1.51 -23.22
CA SER A 118 0.88 1.90 -24.60
C SER A 118 1.64 3.15 -25.03
N GLN A 119 1.79 4.13 -24.14
CA GLN A 119 2.58 5.33 -24.42
C GLN A 119 4.09 5.02 -24.53
N LEU A 120 4.62 4.11 -23.70
CA LEU A 120 6.04 3.73 -23.74
C LEU A 120 6.40 2.91 -24.99
N LEU A 121 5.44 2.18 -25.56
CA LEU A 121 5.62 1.53 -26.87
C LEU A 121 5.76 2.53 -28.02
N ASP A 122 5.13 3.70 -27.93
CA ASP A 122 5.36 4.78 -28.88
C ASP A 122 6.69 5.47 -28.54
N THR A 123 7.78 4.99 -29.14
CA THR A 123 9.15 5.46 -28.87
C THR A 123 9.35 6.97 -29.09
N ARG A 124 8.46 7.63 -29.84
CA ARG A 124 8.44 9.10 -29.98
C ARG A 124 8.11 9.82 -28.67
N GLN A 125 7.43 9.14 -27.75
CA GLN A 125 7.08 9.68 -26.42
C GLN A 125 8.20 9.51 -25.39
N GLY A 126 9.25 8.73 -25.69
CA GLY A 126 10.37 8.45 -24.79
C GLY A 126 10.16 7.25 -23.87
N ASP A 127 11.24 6.83 -23.22
CA ASP A 127 11.29 5.74 -22.25
C ASP A 127 10.91 6.16 -20.81
N LEU A 128 11.00 5.23 -19.85
CA LEU A 128 10.77 5.54 -18.44
C LEU A 128 11.72 6.63 -17.91
N ASN A 129 12.98 6.65 -18.33
CA ASN A 129 13.96 7.57 -17.77
C ASN A 129 13.72 9.02 -18.22
N SER A 130 13.36 9.22 -19.49
CA SER A 130 13.08 10.52 -20.09
C SER A 130 11.74 11.11 -19.64
N ARG A 131 10.77 10.26 -19.29
CA ARG A 131 9.42 10.68 -18.88
C ARG A 131 9.23 10.82 -17.37
N LYS A 132 10.23 10.48 -16.55
CA LYS A 132 10.08 10.52 -15.09
C LYS A 132 9.98 11.96 -14.59
N LEU A 133 9.00 12.20 -13.72
CA LEU A 133 8.96 13.39 -12.87
C LEU A 133 9.59 13.04 -11.53
N ILE A 134 10.51 13.87 -11.06
CA ILE A 134 11.12 13.73 -9.73
C ILE A 134 10.31 14.57 -8.76
N ILE A 135 9.79 13.92 -7.73
CA ILE A 135 8.96 14.57 -6.72
C ILE A 135 9.78 14.73 -5.45
N GLU A 136 9.77 15.94 -4.89
CA GLU A 136 10.44 16.21 -3.62
C GLU A 136 9.73 15.45 -2.50
N LEU A 137 10.52 14.75 -1.68
CA LEU A 137 10.01 14.00 -0.54
C LEU A 137 9.79 14.92 0.66
N PRO A 138 8.80 14.63 1.53
CA PRO A 138 8.67 15.35 2.80
C PRO A 138 9.84 15.08 3.75
N ARG A 139 10.54 13.95 3.56
CA ARG A 139 11.71 13.54 4.32
C ARG A 139 12.60 12.63 3.47
N LYS A 140 13.91 12.61 3.74
CA LYS A 140 14.87 11.88 2.91
C LYS A 140 14.61 10.37 2.81
N ASN A 141 14.29 9.70 3.91
CA ASN A 141 14.15 8.25 3.99
C ASN A 141 13.16 7.81 5.08
N GLY A 142 12.89 6.50 5.11
CA GLY A 142 12.01 5.83 6.05
C GLY A 142 10.55 6.19 5.83
N LEU A 143 10.11 6.33 4.58
CA LEU A 143 8.73 6.66 4.24
C LEU A 143 7.98 5.44 3.69
N ASN A 144 6.69 5.37 4.01
CA ASN A 144 5.75 4.47 3.37
C ASN A 144 4.57 5.26 2.79
N PHE A 145 4.05 4.80 1.66
CA PHE A 145 3.00 5.52 0.91
C PHE A 145 1.67 4.77 0.91
N LEU A 146 0.58 5.52 1.01
CA LEU A 146 -0.78 4.98 0.87
C LEU A 146 -1.72 6.01 0.23
N ALA A 147 -2.72 5.53 -0.52
CA ALA A 147 -3.82 6.34 -1.02
C ALA A 147 -5.13 5.87 -0.38
N ALA A 148 -5.77 6.75 0.39
CA ALA A 148 -7.01 6.45 1.11
C ALA A 148 -7.83 7.72 1.32
N ASN A 149 -9.10 7.58 1.70
CA ASN A 149 -9.93 8.73 2.06
C ASN A 149 -9.94 8.93 3.59
N LEU A 150 -8.92 9.57 4.16
CA LEU A 150 -8.84 9.83 5.60
C LEU A 150 -9.45 11.20 5.94
N GLY A 151 -10.77 11.24 6.09
CA GLY A 151 -11.53 12.41 6.54
C GLY A 151 -11.88 13.43 5.45
N GLY A 152 -11.71 13.11 4.17
CA GLY A 152 -12.08 13.96 3.04
C GLY A 152 -13.25 13.41 2.20
N HIS A 153 -13.37 13.89 0.97
CA HIS A 153 -14.45 13.53 0.03
C HIS A 153 -14.02 12.54 -1.07
N ARG A 154 -12.72 12.26 -1.19
CA ARG A 154 -12.13 11.26 -2.10
C ARG A 154 -10.77 10.80 -1.56
N GLU A 155 -10.07 9.93 -2.26
CA GLU A 155 -8.74 9.48 -1.85
C GLU A 155 -7.70 10.59 -2.00
N ALA A 156 -6.81 10.68 -1.03
CA ALA A 156 -5.58 11.47 -1.11
C ALA A 156 -4.36 10.57 -0.87
N LEU A 157 -3.20 11.05 -1.33
CA LEU A 157 -1.93 10.38 -1.12
C LEU A 157 -1.30 10.85 0.18
N TYR A 158 -0.91 9.90 1.02
CA TYR A 158 -0.19 10.14 2.25
C TYR A 158 1.18 9.47 2.23
N ALA A 159 2.13 10.10 2.91
CA ALA A 159 3.39 9.49 3.30
C ALA A 159 3.43 9.38 4.83
N LEU A 160 3.80 8.21 5.35
CA LEU A 160 3.99 7.96 6.76
C LEU A 160 5.46 7.63 7.02
N SER A 161 6.11 8.39 7.89
CA SER A 161 7.48 8.10 8.28
C SER A 161 7.53 6.98 9.31
N ARG A 162 8.63 6.22 9.33
CA ARG A 162 8.92 5.23 10.37
C ARG A 162 8.97 5.82 11.78
N GLU A 163 9.11 7.14 11.92
CA GLU A 163 9.08 7.86 13.21
C GLU A 163 7.67 8.33 13.60
N GLY A 164 6.66 8.11 12.74
CA GLY A 164 5.26 8.45 13.01
C GLY A 164 4.80 9.83 12.52
N SER A 165 5.59 10.52 11.69
CA SER A 165 5.15 11.74 11.01
C SER A 165 4.27 11.39 9.82
N LEU A 166 3.11 12.03 9.71
CA LEU A 166 2.15 11.83 8.62
C LEU A 166 2.15 13.07 7.71
N PHE A 167 2.19 12.86 6.40
CA PHE A 167 2.19 13.92 5.40
C PHE A 167 1.09 13.69 4.37
N LEU A 168 0.45 14.77 3.92
CA LEU A 168 -0.58 14.81 2.89
C LEU A 168 -0.02 15.45 1.63
N TRP A 169 -0.12 14.77 0.49
CA TRP A 169 0.24 15.33 -0.80
C TRP A 169 -0.85 16.29 -1.31
N GLN A 170 -0.45 17.47 -1.76
CA GLN A 170 -1.30 18.44 -2.46
C GLN A 170 -0.94 18.44 -3.95
N ARG A 171 -1.82 17.86 -4.78
CA ARG A 171 -1.58 17.71 -6.21
C ARG A 171 -1.45 19.06 -6.91
N GLY A 172 -2.31 20.02 -6.55
CA GLY A 172 -2.34 21.35 -7.17
C GLY A 172 -1.06 22.16 -6.94
N SER A 173 -0.38 21.97 -5.80
CA SER A 173 0.86 22.69 -5.48
C SER A 173 2.12 21.86 -5.66
N GLY A 174 1.99 20.54 -5.82
CA GLY A 174 3.13 19.62 -5.90
C GLY A 174 3.93 19.55 -4.60
N LYS A 175 3.28 19.71 -3.45
CA LYS A 175 3.93 19.77 -2.13
C LYS A 175 3.32 18.81 -1.13
N TRP A 176 4.14 18.40 -0.18
CA TRP A 176 3.71 17.66 1.00
C TRP A 176 3.42 18.63 2.15
N LEU A 177 2.30 18.41 2.84
CA LEU A 177 1.93 19.10 4.06
C LEU A 177 2.02 18.14 5.23
N GLU A 178 2.70 18.53 6.31
CA GLU A 178 2.73 17.74 7.54
C GLU A 178 1.39 17.85 8.27
N LEU A 179 0.84 16.71 8.68
CA LEU A 179 -0.28 16.68 9.62
C LEU A 179 0.28 16.55 11.03
N LEU A 180 -0.25 17.35 11.94
CA LEU A 180 0.24 17.41 13.32
C LEU A 180 -0.74 16.73 14.29
N PRO A 181 -0.27 16.03 15.33
CA PRO A 181 -1.17 15.44 16.31
C PRO A 181 -1.93 16.54 17.07
N LYS A 182 -3.21 16.29 17.40
CA LYS A 182 -3.95 17.10 18.40
C LYS A 182 -3.51 16.76 19.83
N SER A 183 -3.04 15.53 20.04
CA SER A 183 -2.55 15.02 21.32
C SER A 183 -1.27 14.21 21.12
N GLU A 184 -1.33 12.88 21.22
CA GLU A 184 -0.18 12.01 21.08
C GLU A 184 0.14 11.72 19.61
N PRO A 185 1.41 11.79 19.19
CA PRO A 185 1.83 11.41 17.85
C PRO A 185 1.62 9.92 17.60
N ILE A 186 1.62 9.49 16.33
CA ILE A 186 1.52 8.06 15.97
C ILE A 186 2.63 7.24 16.65
N GLY A 187 3.85 7.76 16.66
CA GLY A 187 5.02 7.09 17.23
C GLY A 187 5.79 6.25 16.22
N ARG A 188 6.99 5.82 16.62
CA ARG A 188 7.90 5.05 15.77
C ARG A 188 7.36 3.65 15.51
N SER A 189 7.70 3.05 14.37
CA SER A 189 7.54 1.64 14.08
C SER A 189 8.90 1.00 13.75
N ARG A 190 9.21 -0.13 14.41
CA ARG A 190 10.39 -0.95 14.14
C ARG A 190 10.15 -2.12 13.20
N LEU A 191 8.93 -2.28 12.68
CA LEU A 191 8.69 -3.32 11.68
C LEU A 191 9.56 -3.09 10.45
N GLU A 192 10.05 -4.18 9.89
CA GLU A 192 10.78 -4.15 8.63
C GLU A 192 9.86 -3.71 7.49
N SER A 193 10.42 -3.11 6.43
CA SER A 193 9.62 -2.60 5.29
C SER A 193 8.75 -3.70 4.65
N TRP A 194 9.25 -4.94 4.60
CA TRP A 194 8.52 -6.08 4.04
C TRP A 194 7.43 -6.64 4.97
N ALA A 195 7.47 -6.30 6.27
CA ALA A 195 6.47 -6.69 7.27
C ALA A 195 5.42 -5.60 7.51
N TRP A 196 5.72 -4.38 7.08
CA TRP A 196 4.90 -3.21 7.35
C TRP A 196 3.64 -3.19 6.47
N SER A 197 2.53 -2.75 7.05
CA SER A 197 1.22 -2.67 6.41
C SER A 197 0.31 -1.69 7.13
N VAL A 198 -0.83 -1.36 6.52
CA VAL A 198 -1.90 -0.59 7.15
C VAL A 198 -3.25 -1.21 6.79
N ALA A 199 -4.25 -0.96 7.63
CA ALA A 199 -5.62 -1.32 7.34
C ALA A 199 -6.53 -0.09 7.54
N LEU A 200 -7.67 -0.08 6.84
CA LEU A 200 -8.69 0.94 7.05
C LEU A 200 -9.78 0.39 7.95
N HIS A 201 -10.06 1.09 9.05
CA HIS A 201 -11.26 0.85 9.84
C HIS A 201 -12.33 1.84 9.38
N VAL A 202 -13.52 1.33 9.11
CA VAL A 202 -14.66 2.17 8.70
C VAL A 202 -15.60 2.30 9.89
N ASP A 203 -15.81 3.54 10.33
CA ASP A 203 -16.84 3.88 11.32
C ASP A 203 -17.83 4.85 10.68
N GLU A 204 -19.11 4.48 10.68
CA GLU A 204 -20.18 5.15 9.94
C GLU A 204 -19.82 5.41 8.45
N ASN A 205 -19.35 6.62 8.14
CA ASN A 205 -18.96 7.08 6.80
C ASN A 205 -17.52 7.61 6.75
N GLN A 206 -16.72 7.39 7.81
CA GLN A 206 -15.34 7.84 7.90
C GLN A 206 -14.37 6.66 7.88
N GLN A 207 -13.20 6.87 7.27
CA GLN A 207 -12.12 5.89 7.29
C GLN A 207 -11.02 6.37 8.23
N HIS A 208 -10.60 5.44 9.08
CA HIS A 208 -9.54 5.61 10.06
C HIS A 208 -8.40 4.67 9.71
N LEU A 209 -7.17 5.13 9.88
CA LEU A 209 -5.99 4.34 9.57
C LEU A 209 -5.58 3.52 10.79
N LEU A 210 -5.67 2.19 10.70
CA LEU A 210 -5.07 1.29 11.68
C LEU A 210 -3.63 0.98 11.25
N LEU A 211 -2.71 1.14 12.19
CA LEU A 211 -1.29 0.83 12.00
C LEU A 211 -0.66 0.33 13.31
N SER A 212 0.51 -0.29 13.19
CA SER A 212 1.36 -0.71 14.31
C SER A 212 2.42 0.36 14.65
N SER A 213 2.52 0.76 15.91
CA SER A 213 3.63 1.55 16.45
C SER A 213 4.33 0.79 17.58
N ASP A 214 5.52 1.21 17.99
CA ASP A 214 6.28 0.65 19.13
C ASP A 214 5.47 0.69 20.45
N SER A 215 4.37 1.46 20.49
CA SER A 215 3.42 1.53 21.61
C SER A 215 2.22 0.59 21.48
N GLY A 216 2.10 -0.18 20.39
CA GLY A 216 1.02 -1.14 20.14
C GLY A 216 0.14 -0.75 18.96
N ALA A 217 -1.11 -1.20 18.97
CA ALA A 217 -2.08 -0.83 17.95
C ALA A 217 -2.43 0.66 18.04
N THR A 218 -2.44 1.35 16.90
CA THR A 218 -2.76 2.78 16.83
C THR A 218 -3.79 3.02 15.73
N LEU A 219 -4.95 3.55 16.10
CA LEU A 219 -6.00 4.00 15.19
C LEU A 219 -5.87 5.52 15.01
N VAL A 220 -5.77 5.97 13.76
CA VAL A 220 -5.55 7.39 13.41
C VAL A 220 -6.77 7.96 12.71
N SER A 221 -7.30 9.04 13.26
CA SER A 221 -8.40 9.83 12.71
C SER A 221 -7.86 11.15 12.19
N VAL A 222 -7.99 11.40 10.89
CA VAL A 222 -7.46 12.60 10.23
C VAL A 222 -8.55 13.65 10.06
N ASP A 223 -8.20 14.89 10.39
CA ASP A 223 -8.99 16.08 10.13
C ASP A 223 -8.21 16.93 9.10
N PRO A 224 -8.51 16.76 7.79
CA PRO A 224 -7.74 17.42 6.75
C PRO A 224 -7.91 18.93 6.74
N LEU A 225 -9.04 19.46 7.24
CA LEU A 225 -9.33 20.89 7.29
C LEU A 225 -8.37 21.64 8.22
N THR A 226 -8.00 21.02 9.33
CA THR A 226 -7.07 21.63 10.30
C THR A 226 -5.63 21.16 10.14
N LEU A 227 -5.34 20.27 9.18
CA LEU A 227 -4.06 19.54 9.05
C LEU A 227 -3.67 18.85 10.36
N ARG A 228 -4.65 18.25 11.03
CA ARG A 228 -4.43 17.55 12.30
C ARG A 228 -4.88 16.11 12.25
N TYR A 229 -4.36 15.31 13.18
CA TYR A 229 -4.87 13.97 13.42
C TYR A 229 -5.00 13.70 14.93
N GLN A 230 -5.83 12.71 15.27
CA GLN A 230 -5.96 12.15 16.61
C GLN A 230 -5.61 10.67 16.58
N THR A 231 -5.10 10.16 17.70
CA THR A 231 -4.76 8.77 17.88
C THR A 231 -5.60 8.16 19.00
N LEU A 232 -6.08 6.94 18.78
CA LEU A 232 -6.51 6.03 19.84
C LEU A 232 -5.52 4.87 19.86
N ARG A 233 -5.02 4.53 21.05
CA ARG A 233 -3.99 3.49 21.22
C ARG A 233 -4.53 2.31 22.03
N ASP A 234 -4.03 1.12 21.72
CA ASP A 234 -4.04 0.00 22.64
C ASP A 234 -2.61 -0.39 23.00
N ASP A 235 -2.24 -0.18 24.27
CA ASP A 235 -0.88 -0.44 24.74
C ASP A 235 -0.47 -1.89 24.51
N GLY A 236 0.70 -2.11 23.92
CA GLY A 236 1.26 -3.43 23.66
C GLY A 236 2.54 -3.35 22.84
N SER A 237 3.11 -4.50 22.51
CA SER A 237 4.21 -4.58 21.53
C SER A 237 3.68 -5.21 20.25
N PRO A 238 3.67 -4.49 19.11
CA PRO A 238 3.16 -5.05 17.87
C PRO A 238 4.05 -6.21 17.42
N LEU A 239 3.44 -7.29 16.93
CA LEU A 239 4.17 -8.41 16.35
C LEU A 239 4.22 -8.34 14.82
N ALA A 240 3.24 -7.69 14.20
CA ALA A 240 3.16 -7.46 12.76
C ALA A 240 2.32 -6.21 12.45
N GLY A 241 2.21 -5.86 11.16
CA GLY A 241 1.27 -4.85 10.71
C GLY A 241 -0.18 -5.40 10.59
N PRO A 242 -1.18 -4.52 10.53
CA PRO A 242 -2.59 -4.89 10.52
C PRO A 242 -3.08 -5.35 9.14
N GLY A 243 -4.04 -6.27 9.14
CA GLY A 243 -4.73 -6.75 7.94
C GLY A 243 -6.24 -6.72 8.07
N THR A 244 -6.94 -6.88 6.94
CA THR A 244 -8.41 -6.85 6.89
C THR A 244 -8.97 -8.23 6.62
N LEU A 245 -9.95 -8.66 7.42
CA LEU A 245 -10.72 -9.89 7.20
C LEU A 245 -12.21 -9.55 7.33
N GLU A 246 -12.98 -9.82 6.28
CA GLU A 246 -14.44 -9.55 6.22
C GLU A 246 -14.84 -8.11 6.58
N GLY A 247 -14.04 -7.14 6.16
CA GLY A 247 -14.30 -5.72 6.41
C GLY A 247 -13.92 -5.22 7.79
N GLN A 248 -13.38 -6.09 8.66
CA GLN A 248 -12.83 -5.75 9.96
C GLN A 248 -11.30 -5.77 9.93
N SER A 249 -10.69 -4.89 10.71
CA SER A 249 -9.24 -4.68 10.73
C SER A 249 -8.63 -5.24 12.00
N TYR A 250 -7.57 -6.05 11.84
CA TYR A 250 -6.97 -6.86 12.90
C TYR A 250 -5.46 -6.66 12.98
N LEU A 251 -4.91 -6.61 14.19
CA LEU A 251 -3.48 -6.44 14.44
C LEU A 251 -2.98 -7.41 15.52
N PRO A 252 -1.94 -8.22 15.27
CA PRO A 252 -1.34 -9.08 16.29
C PRO A 252 -0.36 -8.31 17.17
N GLN A 253 -0.51 -8.43 18.49
CA GLN A 253 0.35 -7.79 19.48
C GLN A 253 0.56 -8.65 20.73
N LEU A 254 1.67 -8.40 21.42
CA LEU A 254 1.99 -8.93 22.73
C LEU A 254 1.55 -7.94 23.80
N LYS A 255 0.71 -8.38 24.74
CA LYS A 255 0.24 -7.56 25.87
C LYS A 255 0.29 -8.38 27.15
N SER A 256 1.03 -7.90 28.14
CA SER A 256 1.16 -8.55 29.45
C SER A 256 1.57 -10.03 29.37
N GLY A 257 2.46 -10.39 28.43
CA GLY A 257 2.94 -11.76 28.23
C GLY A 257 2.01 -12.65 27.39
N HIS A 258 0.85 -12.15 26.96
CA HIS A 258 -0.09 -12.87 26.13
C HIS A 258 -0.11 -12.31 24.71
N VAL A 259 -0.06 -13.21 23.72
CA VAL A 259 -0.27 -12.81 22.33
C VAL A 259 -1.77 -12.77 22.05
N CYS A 260 -2.22 -11.64 21.51
CA CYS A 260 -3.59 -11.42 21.12
C CYS A 260 -3.66 -10.74 19.74
N ILE A 261 -4.80 -10.91 19.09
CA ILE A 261 -5.19 -10.12 17.94
C ILE A 261 -6.18 -9.07 18.44
N VAL A 262 -5.93 -7.81 18.11
CA VAL A 262 -6.79 -6.69 18.48
C VAL A 262 -7.48 -6.09 17.28
N ASN A 263 -8.70 -5.62 17.47
CA ASN A 263 -9.47 -4.90 16.48
C ASN A 263 -10.17 -3.68 17.12
N PRO A 264 -10.28 -2.55 16.42
CA PRO A 264 -11.10 -1.44 16.89
C PRO A 264 -12.57 -1.86 16.97
N ALA A 265 -13.17 -1.78 18.16
CA ALA A 265 -14.60 -2.03 18.37
C ALA A 265 -15.44 -0.78 18.10
N SER A 266 -14.84 0.39 18.33
CA SER A 266 -15.36 1.73 18.05
C SER A 266 -14.19 2.73 18.07
N LEU A 267 -14.46 4.01 17.84
CA LEU A 267 -13.47 5.09 18.04
C LEU A 267 -13.04 5.30 19.50
N TYR A 268 -13.55 4.50 20.44
CA TYR A 268 -13.26 4.61 21.86
C TYR A 268 -12.81 3.29 22.50
N GLY A 269 -12.74 2.19 21.76
CA GLY A 269 -12.54 0.86 22.34
C GLY A 269 -11.93 -0.17 21.42
N TRP A 270 -11.35 -1.20 22.04
CA TRP A 270 -10.65 -2.30 21.39
C TRP A 270 -11.19 -3.63 21.86
N ASP A 271 -11.49 -4.52 20.93
CA ASP A 271 -11.76 -5.93 21.18
C ASP A 271 -10.47 -6.75 21.01
N ARG A 272 -10.43 -7.92 21.66
CA ARG A 272 -9.25 -8.80 21.65
C ARG A 272 -9.65 -10.26 21.53
N CYS A 273 -8.90 -10.98 20.72
CA CYS A 273 -8.95 -12.44 20.58
C CYS A 273 -7.60 -13.02 21.03
N LEU A 274 -7.60 -13.96 21.97
CA LEU A 274 -6.36 -14.63 22.40
C LEU A 274 -5.89 -15.61 21.32
N VAL A 275 -4.57 -15.69 21.12
CA VAL A 275 -3.98 -16.64 20.17
C VAL A 275 -3.76 -17.99 20.86
N GLU A 276 -4.43 -19.03 20.37
CA GLU A 276 -4.24 -20.41 20.82
C GLU A 276 -2.84 -20.92 20.43
N GLY A 277 -2.15 -21.58 21.36
CA GLY A 277 -0.83 -22.16 21.12
C GLY A 277 0.31 -21.15 20.93
N ALA A 278 0.09 -19.89 21.31
CA ALA A 278 1.08 -18.83 21.14
C ALA A 278 2.40 -19.13 21.85
N ASP A 279 3.51 -18.90 21.14
CA ASP A 279 4.86 -18.90 21.66
C ASP A 279 5.52 -17.56 21.31
N HIS A 280 5.41 -16.59 22.21
CA HIS A 280 5.85 -15.21 21.94
C HIS A 280 7.36 -15.10 21.67
N GLU A 281 8.18 -16.05 22.12
CA GLU A 281 9.63 -16.06 21.82
C GLU A 281 9.90 -16.51 20.39
N ARG A 282 9.02 -17.33 19.80
CA ARG A 282 9.11 -17.82 18.42
C ARG A 282 8.24 -17.06 17.42
N MET A 283 7.27 -16.28 17.89
CA MET A 283 6.41 -15.41 17.07
C MET A 283 7.12 -14.11 16.70
N THR A 284 8.27 -14.25 16.04
CA THR A 284 9.13 -13.14 15.59
C THR A 284 9.08 -12.99 14.08
N ARG A 285 9.44 -11.80 13.59
CA ARG A 285 9.59 -11.52 12.15
C ARG A 285 8.35 -11.90 11.32
N LEU A 286 7.17 -11.64 11.87
CA LEU A 286 5.93 -11.88 11.15
C LEU A 286 5.87 -10.99 9.89
N SER A 287 5.46 -11.59 8.77
CA SER A 287 5.23 -10.92 7.50
C SER A 287 4.12 -9.88 7.61
N ALA A 288 3.98 -9.07 6.57
CA ALA A 288 2.74 -8.37 6.36
C ALA A 288 1.58 -9.40 6.18
N PRO A 289 0.34 -9.04 6.55
CA PRO A 289 -0.79 -9.97 6.54
C PRO A 289 -1.13 -10.44 5.13
N ILE A 290 -1.49 -11.72 4.99
CA ILE A 290 -1.92 -12.36 3.75
C ILE A 290 -3.37 -12.83 3.91
N LEU A 291 -4.26 -12.29 3.09
CA LEU A 291 -5.66 -12.66 3.03
C LEU A 291 -5.83 -13.91 2.15
N ASP A 292 -6.26 -15.00 2.75
CA ASP A 292 -6.82 -16.16 2.06
C ASP A 292 -8.35 -16.05 2.06
N ALA A 293 -8.87 -15.39 1.03
CA ALA A 293 -10.30 -15.17 0.88
C ALA A 293 -11.09 -16.48 0.70
N ALA A 294 -10.50 -17.52 0.09
CA ALA A 294 -11.19 -18.78 -0.18
C ALA A 294 -11.52 -19.51 1.14
N SER A 295 -10.59 -19.45 2.09
CA SER A 295 -10.76 -20.08 3.41
C SER A 295 -11.25 -19.13 4.49
N ARG A 296 -11.49 -17.84 4.16
CA ARG A 296 -11.87 -16.78 5.11
C ARG A 296 -10.84 -16.64 6.24
N ARG A 297 -9.56 -16.60 5.88
CA ARG A 297 -8.43 -16.51 6.82
C ARG A 297 -7.53 -15.32 6.53
N LEU A 298 -6.90 -14.82 7.58
CA LEU A 298 -5.79 -13.88 7.52
C LEU A 298 -4.57 -14.55 8.15
N LEU A 299 -3.43 -14.50 7.45
CA LEU A 299 -2.20 -15.18 7.84
C LEU A 299 -1.06 -14.17 8.03
N TRP A 300 -0.23 -14.40 9.05
CA TRP A 300 1.06 -13.73 9.19
C TRP A 300 2.16 -14.79 9.27
N ILE A 301 3.05 -14.82 8.28
CA ILE A 301 4.11 -15.81 8.15
C ILE A 301 5.31 -15.36 8.96
N GLY A 302 5.72 -16.14 9.95
CA GLY A 302 6.90 -15.90 10.77
C GLY A 302 8.05 -16.81 10.40
N GLU A 303 9.19 -16.54 11.04
CA GLU A 303 10.39 -17.36 10.86
C GLU A 303 10.18 -18.80 11.36
N HIS A 304 9.48 -18.99 12.49
CA HIS A 304 9.32 -20.29 13.16
C HIS A 304 7.90 -20.88 13.10
N GLY A 305 6.99 -20.24 12.39
CA GLY A 305 5.61 -20.69 12.22
C GLY A 305 4.78 -19.63 11.52
N TYR A 306 3.46 -19.78 11.54
CA TYR A 306 2.54 -18.74 11.08
C TYR A 306 1.38 -18.56 12.05
N LEU A 307 0.92 -17.31 12.15
CA LEU A 307 -0.28 -16.94 12.87
C LEU A 307 -1.45 -16.97 11.89
N SER A 308 -2.53 -17.66 12.26
CA SER A 308 -3.78 -17.68 11.51
C SER A 308 -4.90 -17.02 12.30
N LEU A 309 -5.73 -16.25 11.60
CA LEU A 309 -7.02 -15.75 12.08
C LEU A 309 -8.10 -16.23 11.12
N THR A 310 -9.06 -16.98 11.61
CA THR A 310 -10.13 -17.59 10.81
C THR A 310 -11.48 -17.08 11.24
N GLN A 311 -12.31 -16.68 10.28
CA GLN A 311 -13.69 -16.27 10.53
C GLN A 311 -14.66 -17.43 10.23
N GLY A 312 -15.09 -18.11 11.29
CA GLY A 312 -16.10 -19.18 11.26
C GLY A 312 -17.44 -18.71 11.84
N SER A 313 -18.08 -19.57 12.65
CA SER A 313 -19.17 -19.15 13.56
C SER A 313 -18.66 -18.20 14.65
N GLU A 314 -17.39 -18.37 15.03
CA GLU A 314 -16.64 -17.51 15.93
C GLU A 314 -15.30 -17.14 15.29
N LEU A 315 -14.70 -16.06 15.77
CA LEU A 315 -13.36 -15.64 15.38
C LEU A 315 -12.34 -16.50 16.14
N LYS A 316 -11.47 -17.21 15.43
CA LYS A 316 -10.43 -18.06 16.02
C LYS A 316 -9.04 -17.60 15.58
N ALA A 317 -8.15 -17.37 16.55
CA ALA A 317 -6.74 -17.08 16.32
C ALA A 317 -5.84 -18.22 16.82
N GLN A 318 -4.88 -18.67 16.01
CA GLN A 318 -4.02 -19.81 16.34
C GLN A 318 -2.60 -19.66 15.78
N TRP A 319 -1.60 -20.03 16.60
CA TRP A 319 -0.21 -20.16 16.15
C TRP A 319 0.07 -21.58 15.69
N HIS A 320 0.75 -21.70 14.54
CA HIS A 320 1.13 -22.96 13.93
C HIS A 320 2.66 -23.00 13.74
N PRO A 321 3.41 -23.71 14.59
CA PRO A 321 4.85 -23.85 14.42
C PRO A 321 5.17 -24.66 13.16
N TRP A 322 6.30 -24.36 12.52
CA TRP A 322 6.78 -25.17 11.40
C TRP A 322 7.17 -26.57 11.87
N PRO A 323 6.93 -27.62 11.04
CA PRO A 323 7.33 -28.98 11.38
C PRO A 323 8.86 -29.10 11.44
N ASN A 324 9.36 -30.07 12.20
CA ASN A 324 10.79 -30.43 12.25
C ASN A 324 11.75 -29.27 12.59
N ASN A 325 11.27 -28.23 13.29
CA ASN A 325 12.01 -26.99 13.53
C ASN A 325 12.49 -26.31 12.25
N ALA A 326 11.74 -26.46 11.15
CA ALA A 326 12.01 -25.72 9.93
C ALA A 326 11.85 -24.21 10.16
N THR A 327 12.44 -23.41 9.27
CA THR A 327 12.30 -21.96 9.25
C THR A 327 11.77 -21.45 7.92
N ALA A 328 11.23 -20.24 7.90
CA ALA A 328 10.82 -19.53 6.70
C ALA A 328 11.50 -18.15 6.62
N HIS A 329 11.64 -17.62 5.41
CA HIS A 329 12.16 -16.28 5.14
C HIS A 329 11.07 -15.41 4.51
N PRO A 330 10.14 -14.86 5.30
CA PRO A 330 8.98 -14.11 4.78
C PRO A 330 9.35 -12.90 3.91
N GLU A 331 10.54 -12.33 4.09
CA GLU A 331 11.07 -11.26 3.24
C GLU A 331 11.23 -11.66 1.75
N GLN A 332 11.33 -12.97 1.46
CA GLN A 332 11.54 -13.48 0.09
C GLN A 332 10.26 -13.46 -0.76
N GLY A 333 9.10 -13.30 -0.15
CA GLY A 333 7.81 -13.20 -0.85
C GLY A 333 6.66 -13.88 -0.11
N PRO A 334 5.42 -13.64 -0.57
CA PRO A 334 4.25 -14.28 0.01
C PRO A 334 4.20 -15.79 -0.34
N PRO A 335 3.39 -16.58 0.40
CA PRO A 335 3.06 -17.95 0.02
C PRO A 335 2.52 -18.03 -1.42
N PHE A 336 2.87 -19.11 -2.11
CA PHE A 336 2.43 -19.39 -3.48
C PHE A 336 1.03 -20.00 -3.51
N LEU A 337 0.13 -19.47 -4.34
CA LEU A 337 -1.22 -19.97 -4.55
C LEU A 337 -1.29 -20.76 -5.87
N ASP A 338 -1.46 -22.08 -5.78
CA ASP A 338 -1.59 -22.97 -6.94
C ASP A 338 -3.05 -23.24 -7.36
N GLY A 339 -4.00 -22.56 -6.71
CA GLY A 339 -5.44 -22.75 -6.88
C GLY A 339 -6.05 -23.82 -5.98
N ARG A 340 -5.24 -24.67 -5.32
CA ARG A 340 -5.70 -25.66 -4.32
C ARG A 340 -5.44 -25.18 -2.89
N GLY A 341 -4.36 -24.42 -2.69
CA GLY A 341 -4.02 -23.86 -1.39
C GLY A 341 -2.83 -22.92 -1.44
N LEU A 342 -2.47 -22.39 -0.28
CA LEU A 342 -1.28 -21.57 -0.11
C LEU A 342 -0.09 -22.45 0.28
N TRP A 343 1.05 -22.23 -0.35
CA TRP A 343 2.28 -22.98 -0.18
C TRP A 343 3.40 -22.07 0.28
N GLN A 344 4.00 -22.36 1.43
CA GLN A 344 5.12 -21.60 1.98
C GLN A 344 6.44 -22.33 1.75
N LEU A 345 7.46 -21.60 1.28
CA LEU A 345 8.82 -22.10 1.24
C LEU A 345 9.39 -22.17 2.66
N ILE A 346 9.82 -23.36 3.07
CA ILE A 346 10.48 -23.61 4.36
C ILE A 346 11.82 -24.34 4.19
N PHE A 347 12.66 -24.23 5.21
CA PHE A 347 14.03 -24.70 5.25
C PHE A 347 14.23 -25.59 6.47
N ASP A 348 14.67 -26.83 6.28
CA ASP A 348 14.96 -27.77 7.36
C ASP A 348 16.30 -28.49 7.14
N ALA A 349 16.61 -29.47 8.00
CA ALA A 349 17.82 -30.27 7.89
C ALA A 349 17.92 -31.09 6.58
N ASN A 350 16.79 -31.33 5.90
CA ASN A 350 16.72 -32.09 4.64
C ASN A 350 16.81 -31.18 3.40
N GLY A 351 16.68 -29.86 3.57
CA GLY A 351 16.84 -28.86 2.51
C GLY A 351 15.66 -27.91 2.40
N GLN A 352 15.31 -27.56 1.16
CA GLN A 352 14.28 -26.56 0.85
C GLN A 352 13.06 -27.23 0.25
N HIS A 353 11.88 -26.90 0.75
CA HIS A 353 10.64 -27.43 0.23
C HIS A 353 9.46 -26.49 0.46
N TYR A 354 8.43 -26.63 -0.37
CA TYR A 354 7.15 -25.95 -0.18
C TYR A 354 6.21 -26.83 0.65
N LEU A 355 5.61 -26.22 1.67
CA LEU A 355 4.61 -26.83 2.55
C LEU A 355 3.26 -26.12 2.37
N GLN A 356 2.19 -26.88 2.22
CA GLN A 356 0.84 -26.32 2.18
C GLN A 356 0.41 -25.84 3.57
N LEU A 357 -0.18 -24.64 3.64
CA LEU A 357 -0.56 -23.95 4.89
C LEU A 357 -1.94 -24.35 5.43
N ASP A 358 -2.55 -25.43 4.94
CA ASP A 358 -3.88 -25.84 5.37
C ASP A 358 -3.85 -26.76 6.61
N PRO A 359 -4.58 -26.44 7.70
CA PRO A 359 -4.76 -27.33 8.83
C PRO A 359 -5.53 -28.59 8.38
N GLY A 360 -4.79 -29.62 7.97
CA GLY A 360 -5.36 -30.85 7.41
C GLY A 360 -4.90 -31.17 5.99
N ALA A 361 -3.98 -30.39 5.40
CA ALA A 361 -3.30 -30.77 4.16
C ALA A 361 -2.67 -32.17 4.32
N THR A 362 -3.00 -33.08 3.40
CA THR A 362 -2.38 -34.40 3.29
C THR A 362 -1.28 -34.43 2.22
N ASP A 363 -1.17 -33.36 1.44
CA ASP A 363 -0.17 -33.27 0.38
C ASP A 363 1.24 -33.29 0.98
N LEU A 364 2.11 -34.03 0.31
CA LEU A 364 3.50 -34.16 0.72
C LEU A 364 4.25 -32.85 0.42
N PRO A 365 5.23 -32.46 1.27
CA PRO A 365 6.09 -31.34 0.97
C PRO A 365 6.75 -31.46 -0.40
N MET A 366 6.79 -30.35 -1.16
CA MET A 366 7.31 -30.32 -2.52
C MET A 366 8.78 -29.85 -2.51
N PRO A 367 9.77 -30.74 -2.72
CA PRO A 367 11.18 -30.38 -2.65
C PRO A 367 11.56 -29.48 -3.83
N ILE A 368 12.46 -28.52 -3.59
CA ILE A 368 13.02 -27.67 -4.62
C ILE A 368 14.53 -27.58 -4.54
N LYS A 369 15.15 -27.09 -5.62
CA LYS A 369 16.57 -26.70 -5.63
C LYS A 369 16.71 -25.21 -5.87
N GLY A 370 17.41 -24.56 -4.94
CA GLY A 370 17.67 -23.12 -4.96
C GLY A 370 16.45 -22.28 -4.60
N TYR A 371 16.70 -20.99 -4.39
CA TYR A 371 15.71 -20.05 -3.91
C TYR A 371 14.57 -19.78 -4.90
N ARG A 372 13.47 -19.24 -4.36
CA ARG A 372 12.33 -18.73 -5.13
C ARG A 372 11.92 -17.36 -4.63
N LEU A 373 11.71 -16.44 -5.57
CA LEU A 373 11.09 -15.15 -5.33
C LEU A 373 9.74 -15.15 -6.05
N SER A 374 8.69 -14.62 -5.41
CA SER A 374 7.33 -14.80 -5.93
C SER A 374 6.45 -13.56 -5.75
N THR A 375 5.39 -13.49 -6.56
CA THR A 375 4.22 -12.66 -6.29
C THR A 375 3.13 -13.40 -5.50
N GLY A 376 3.35 -14.68 -5.19
CA GLY A 376 2.31 -15.59 -4.76
C GLY A 376 1.53 -16.23 -5.92
N HIS A 377 1.78 -15.83 -7.17
CA HIS A 377 1.21 -16.47 -8.37
C HIS A 377 2.28 -16.75 -9.44
N LEU A 378 3.23 -15.84 -9.62
CA LEU A 378 4.45 -16.09 -10.39
C LEU A 378 5.59 -16.49 -9.47
N SER A 379 6.48 -17.36 -9.96
CA SER A 379 7.69 -17.77 -9.26
C SER A 379 8.93 -17.57 -10.13
N PHE A 380 10.02 -17.12 -9.51
CA PHE A 380 11.29 -16.88 -10.18
C PHE A 380 12.41 -17.65 -9.50
N LYS A 381 13.20 -18.36 -10.31
CA LYS A 381 14.52 -18.90 -9.96
C LYS A 381 15.55 -18.07 -10.71
N TYR A 382 16.11 -17.06 -10.06
CA TYR A 382 16.97 -16.05 -10.72
C TYR A 382 16.24 -15.38 -11.90
N ASN A 383 16.76 -15.49 -13.13
CA ASN A 383 16.14 -14.96 -14.34
C ASN A 383 15.01 -15.83 -14.90
N ILE A 384 14.87 -17.06 -14.41
CA ILE A 384 13.93 -18.03 -14.96
C ILE A 384 12.59 -17.87 -14.26
N ARG A 385 11.55 -17.63 -15.08
CA ARG A 385 10.15 -17.64 -14.62
C ARG A 385 9.62 -19.06 -14.65
N LEU A 386 9.03 -19.51 -13.55
CA LEU A 386 8.42 -20.81 -13.41
C LEU A 386 6.91 -20.66 -13.19
N GLU A 387 6.13 -21.52 -13.84
CA GLU A 387 4.67 -21.59 -13.63
C GLU A 387 4.32 -22.11 -12.23
N LEU A 388 5.10 -23.07 -11.72
CA LEU A 388 5.04 -23.55 -10.34
C LEU A 388 6.45 -23.46 -9.72
N PRO A 389 6.59 -23.17 -8.42
CA PRO A 389 7.89 -23.00 -7.81
C PRO A 389 8.73 -24.30 -7.81
N TRP A 390 8.10 -25.46 -7.76
CA TRP A 390 8.73 -26.79 -7.91
C TRP A 390 8.76 -27.30 -9.35
N GLY A 391 8.39 -26.47 -10.33
CA GLY A 391 8.49 -26.80 -11.74
C GLY A 391 9.93 -26.93 -12.23
N GLU A 392 10.11 -27.70 -13.30
CA GLU A 392 11.38 -27.82 -14.02
C GLU A 392 11.44 -26.80 -15.16
N HIS A 393 12.67 -26.47 -15.59
CA HIS A 393 12.94 -25.65 -16.78
C HIS A 393 14.05 -26.31 -17.60
N ASP A 394 14.03 -26.08 -18.91
CA ASP A 394 15.07 -26.61 -19.80
C ASP A 394 16.26 -25.63 -19.86
N GLU A 395 17.34 -25.98 -19.17
CA GLU A 395 18.57 -25.18 -19.12
C GLU A 395 19.26 -25.02 -20.50
N ASN A 396 18.91 -25.86 -21.49
CA ASN A 396 19.44 -25.71 -22.85
C ASN A 396 18.71 -24.63 -23.65
N ILE A 397 17.45 -24.36 -23.32
CA ILE A 397 16.62 -23.34 -23.98
C ILE A 397 16.75 -22.02 -23.23
N GLU A 398 16.63 -22.05 -21.90
CA GLU A 398 16.70 -20.88 -21.04
C GLU A 398 17.76 -21.10 -19.95
N PRO A 399 19.03 -20.75 -20.21
CA PRO A 399 20.09 -20.93 -19.24
C PRO A 399 19.86 -20.06 -18.01
N THR A 400 20.00 -20.67 -16.83
CA THR A 400 20.00 -19.91 -15.57
C THR A 400 21.22 -18.99 -15.54
N THR A 401 20.98 -17.69 -15.42
CA THR A 401 21.99 -16.67 -15.15
C THR A 401 21.95 -16.29 -13.67
N ARG A 402 22.92 -15.51 -13.20
CA ARG A 402 22.91 -14.98 -11.82
C ARG A 402 22.19 -13.64 -11.68
N GLU A 403 21.32 -13.31 -12.64
CA GLU A 403 20.41 -12.17 -12.50
C GLU A 403 19.31 -12.54 -11.50
N VAL A 404 19.22 -11.79 -10.41
CA VAL A 404 18.11 -11.90 -9.47
C VAL A 404 16.94 -11.09 -9.99
N VAL A 405 15.76 -11.70 -10.10
CA VAL A 405 14.50 -11.00 -10.39
C VAL A 405 13.64 -11.01 -9.11
N GLN A 406 13.46 -9.84 -8.50
CA GLN A 406 12.52 -9.65 -7.40
C GLN A 406 11.21 -9.08 -7.95
N PRO A 407 10.13 -9.86 -8.01
CA PRO A 407 8.84 -9.33 -8.45
C PRO A 407 8.16 -8.54 -7.32
N PHE A 408 7.68 -7.34 -7.64
CA PHE A 408 6.91 -6.51 -6.70
C PHE A 408 5.42 -6.67 -6.89
N ILE A 409 4.92 -6.44 -8.11
CA ILE A 409 3.47 -6.40 -8.40
C ILE A 409 3.22 -7.01 -9.77
N GLU A 410 2.33 -8.00 -9.81
CA GLU A 410 1.82 -8.61 -11.02
C GLU A 410 0.42 -8.09 -11.33
N PHE A 411 0.19 -7.73 -12.57
CA PHE A 411 -1.13 -7.45 -13.13
C PHE A 411 -1.55 -8.67 -13.95
N ALA A 412 -2.28 -9.60 -13.31
CA ALA A 412 -2.52 -10.93 -13.86
C ALA A 412 -3.28 -10.87 -15.19
N THR A 413 -4.34 -10.06 -15.24
CA THR A 413 -5.21 -9.91 -16.42
C THR A 413 -4.44 -9.36 -17.63
N GLN A 414 -3.59 -8.37 -17.42
CA GLN A 414 -2.81 -7.74 -18.49
C GLN A 414 -1.46 -8.41 -18.71
N LYS A 415 -1.10 -9.44 -17.92
CA LYS A 415 0.22 -10.09 -17.92
C LYS A 415 1.38 -9.09 -17.83
N ARG A 416 1.28 -8.12 -16.91
CA ARG A 416 2.36 -7.16 -16.65
C ARG A 416 3.02 -7.38 -15.30
N LEU A 417 4.28 -6.98 -15.21
CA LEU A 417 5.08 -7.14 -14.01
C LEU A 417 5.86 -5.85 -13.71
N LEU A 418 5.79 -5.44 -12.44
CA LEU A 418 6.73 -4.51 -11.82
C LEU A 418 7.75 -5.33 -11.04
N SER A 419 9.04 -5.16 -11.32
CA SER A 419 10.11 -5.95 -10.70
C SER A 419 11.38 -5.12 -10.48
N MET A 420 12.33 -5.69 -9.74
CA MET A 420 13.72 -5.26 -9.73
C MET A 420 14.60 -6.39 -10.26
N ARG A 421 15.63 -6.00 -11.00
CA ARG A 421 16.66 -6.90 -11.52
C ARG A 421 18.03 -6.45 -11.06
N ALA A 422 18.85 -7.40 -10.62
CA ALA A 422 20.21 -7.15 -10.17
C ALA A 422 21.14 -8.29 -10.61
N GLN A 423 22.32 -7.96 -11.14
CA GLN A 423 23.35 -8.95 -11.41
C GLN A 423 24.13 -9.23 -10.12
N GLN A 424 24.15 -10.48 -9.67
CA GLN A 424 24.79 -10.83 -8.39
C GLN A 424 25.76 -12.00 -8.55
N SER A 425 26.90 -11.96 -7.87
CA SER A 425 27.87 -13.06 -7.87
C SER A 425 27.83 -13.93 -6.62
N SER A 426 27.13 -13.51 -5.56
CA SER A 426 26.96 -14.25 -4.29
C SER A 426 25.67 -15.08 -4.24
N THR A 427 25.45 -15.77 -3.12
CA THR A 427 24.18 -16.46 -2.84
C THR A 427 23.05 -15.45 -2.63
N LEU A 428 21.80 -15.90 -2.76
CA LEU A 428 20.64 -15.02 -2.56
C LEU A 428 20.49 -14.58 -1.09
N GLU A 429 20.87 -15.41 -0.14
CA GLU A 429 20.94 -15.05 1.28
C GLU A 429 21.89 -13.86 1.49
N THR A 430 23.13 -13.97 0.99
CA THR A 430 24.08 -12.85 1.04
C THR A 430 23.59 -11.62 0.27
N PHE A 431 22.78 -11.79 -0.78
CA PHE A 431 22.14 -10.68 -1.46
C PHE A 431 21.18 -9.93 -0.54
N PHE A 432 20.23 -10.62 0.13
CA PHE A 432 19.26 -9.99 1.04
C PHE A 432 19.87 -9.48 2.35
N ASP A 433 20.97 -10.07 2.82
CA ASP A 433 21.69 -9.58 4.00
C ASP A 433 22.58 -8.36 3.70
N SER A 434 22.84 -8.09 2.42
CA SER A 434 23.72 -6.99 2.01
C SER A 434 23.04 -5.63 2.20
N ARG A 435 23.70 -4.76 2.99
CA ARG A 435 23.38 -3.34 3.09
C ARG A 435 24.19 -2.46 2.12
N GLN A 436 25.03 -3.06 1.28
CA GLN A 436 25.87 -2.30 0.35
C GLN A 436 25.05 -1.81 -0.86
N PRO A 437 25.24 -0.56 -1.31
CA PRO A 437 24.60 -0.07 -2.52
C PRO A 437 25.04 -0.85 -3.77
N MET A 438 24.08 -1.31 -4.56
CA MET A 438 24.30 -2.04 -5.81
C MET A 438 23.53 -1.41 -6.97
N ASP A 439 24.02 -1.64 -8.19
CA ASP A 439 23.33 -1.20 -9.41
C ASP A 439 22.18 -2.15 -9.71
N VAL A 440 20.98 -1.59 -9.83
CA VAL A 440 19.74 -2.31 -10.09
C VAL A 440 18.93 -1.65 -11.17
N ASP A 441 18.12 -2.44 -11.86
CA ASP A 441 17.10 -1.97 -12.77
C ASP A 441 15.72 -2.20 -12.16
N TYR A 442 14.95 -1.14 -11.99
CA TYR A 442 13.52 -1.25 -11.69
C TYR A 442 12.77 -1.32 -13.02
N CYS A 443 12.00 -2.38 -13.22
CA CYS A 443 11.40 -2.73 -14.50
C CYS A 443 9.88 -2.63 -14.49
N PHE A 444 9.34 -2.15 -15.60
CA PHE A 444 7.93 -2.31 -15.98
C PHE A 444 7.89 -3.09 -17.30
N GLU A 445 7.33 -4.30 -17.26
CA GLU A 445 7.35 -5.21 -18.41
C GLU A 445 6.00 -5.85 -18.68
N GLN A 446 5.78 -6.16 -19.95
CA GLN A 446 4.79 -7.14 -20.39
C GLN A 446 5.50 -8.50 -20.39
N ILE A 447 4.93 -9.48 -19.70
CA ILE A 447 5.56 -10.78 -19.51
C ILE A 447 5.71 -11.47 -20.87
N GLY A 448 6.96 -11.80 -21.23
CA GLY A 448 7.31 -12.42 -22.50
C GLY A 448 7.46 -11.46 -23.68
N ASP A 449 7.44 -10.15 -23.45
CA ASP A 449 7.51 -9.11 -24.48
C ASP A 449 8.45 -7.96 -24.04
N GLN A 450 8.15 -6.71 -24.44
CA GLN A 450 8.98 -5.54 -24.18
C GLN A 450 9.03 -5.18 -22.68
N ARG A 451 10.26 -4.92 -22.23
CA ARG A 451 10.61 -4.41 -20.91
C ARG A 451 11.11 -2.98 -20.99
N PHE A 452 10.69 -2.15 -20.04
CA PHE A 452 11.23 -0.82 -19.80
C PHE A 452 11.88 -0.78 -18.42
N SER A 453 13.03 -0.11 -18.29
CA SER A 453 13.75 -0.03 -17.02
C SER A 453 14.18 1.39 -16.65
N ILE A 454 14.35 1.60 -15.35
CA ILE A 454 15.08 2.72 -14.77
C ILE A 454 16.20 2.18 -13.89
N SER A 455 17.43 2.53 -14.23
CA SER A 455 18.59 2.14 -13.46
C SER A 455 18.76 3.04 -12.24
N ALA A 456 19.14 2.45 -11.12
CA ALA A 456 19.44 3.15 -9.88
C ALA A 456 20.53 2.42 -9.10
N ARG A 457 21.20 3.16 -8.22
CA ARG A 457 22.12 2.59 -7.25
C ARG A 457 21.47 2.66 -5.86
N ALA A 458 21.15 1.50 -5.29
CA ALA A 458 20.34 1.41 -4.08
C ALA A 458 20.91 0.37 -3.10
N SER A 459 20.83 0.66 -1.80
CA SER A 459 21.00 -0.37 -0.76
C SER A 459 19.63 -0.98 -0.46
N GLU A 460 19.57 -2.29 -0.28
CA GLU A 460 18.29 -2.99 -0.08
C GLU A 460 17.22 -2.66 -1.14
N PRO A 461 17.54 -2.82 -2.43
CA PRO A 461 16.66 -2.42 -3.55
C PRO A 461 15.29 -3.12 -3.53
N TRP A 462 15.15 -4.25 -2.84
CA TRP A 462 13.89 -4.95 -2.64
C TRP A 462 12.91 -4.24 -1.69
N ASN A 463 13.32 -3.17 -1.01
CA ASN A 463 12.44 -2.34 -0.17
C ASN A 463 11.75 -1.20 -0.94
N ALA A 464 11.92 -1.12 -2.27
CA ALA A 464 11.25 -0.13 -3.10
C ALA A 464 9.72 -0.31 -3.09
N GLN A 465 8.99 0.80 -3.21
CA GLN A 465 7.53 0.81 -3.20
C GLN A 465 6.99 1.32 -4.54
N TRP A 466 6.24 0.46 -5.21
CA TRP A 466 5.42 0.83 -6.34
C TRP A 466 4.00 1.16 -5.87
N PHE A 467 3.42 2.25 -6.35
CA PHE A 467 2.04 2.61 -6.04
C PHE A 467 1.37 3.41 -7.14
N PHE A 468 0.04 3.47 -7.09
CA PHE A 468 -0.79 4.12 -8.10
C PHE A 468 -1.67 5.16 -7.44
N PHE A 469 -1.61 6.39 -7.96
CA PHE A 469 -2.39 7.50 -7.46
C PHE A 469 -2.45 8.60 -8.51
N ASP A 470 -3.62 9.26 -8.63
CA ASP A 470 -3.81 10.45 -9.47
C ASP A 470 -3.38 10.26 -10.93
N ASN A 471 -3.94 9.22 -11.57
CA ASN A 471 -3.64 8.84 -12.96
C ASN A 471 -2.13 8.64 -13.24
N ALA A 472 -1.37 8.24 -12.22
CA ALA A 472 0.07 8.05 -12.35
C ALA A 472 0.54 6.79 -11.63
N MET A 473 1.62 6.22 -12.17
CA MET A 473 2.43 5.19 -11.52
C MET A 473 3.59 5.88 -10.80
N TRP A 474 3.89 5.40 -9.60
CA TRP A 474 4.91 5.96 -8.72
C TRP A 474 5.90 4.89 -8.27
N LEU A 475 7.17 5.28 -8.11
CA LEU A 475 8.23 4.46 -7.56
C LEU A 475 8.98 5.24 -6.49
N TYR A 476 8.98 4.71 -5.27
CA TYR A 476 9.82 5.19 -4.19
C TYR A 476 10.99 4.23 -3.94
N ILE A 477 12.21 4.78 -3.88
CA ILE A 477 13.44 4.05 -3.54
C ILE A 477 14.03 4.65 -2.26
N ASP A 478 13.81 3.96 -1.14
CA ASP A 478 14.11 4.46 0.20
C ASP A 478 15.59 4.84 0.39
N SER A 479 16.51 3.95 0.01
CA SER A 479 17.94 4.12 0.26
C SER A 479 18.57 5.35 -0.39
N CYS A 480 18.05 5.76 -1.55
CA CYS A 480 18.55 6.93 -2.26
C CYS A 480 17.61 8.14 -2.16
N GLY A 481 16.50 8.01 -1.44
CA GLY A 481 15.52 9.09 -1.25
C GLY A 481 14.94 9.59 -2.56
N ALA A 482 14.67 8.68 -3.50
CA ALA A 482 14.10 9.04 -4.80
C ALA A 482 12.61 8.71 -4.87
N LEU A 483 11.80 9.67 -5.32
CA LEU A 483 10.40 9.47 -5.66
C LEU A 483 10.16 9.87 -7.11
N TYR A 484 9.81 8.88 -7.92
CA TYR A 484 9.52 9.05 -9.34
C TYR A 484 8.03 8.90 -9.61
N ARG A 485 7.54 9.68 -10.59
CA ARG A 485 6.16 9.66 -11.07
C ARG A 485 6.14 9.59 -12.60
N TRP A 486 5.25 8.77 -13.13
CA TRP A 486 4.91 8.70 -14.56
C TRP A 486 3.41 8.87 -14.76
N ASN A 487 3.03 9.91 -15.51
CA ASN A 487 1.63 10.17 -15.86
C ASN A 487 1.18 9.23 -16.98
N ALA A 488 -0.02 8.67 -16.83
CA ALA A 488 -0.64 7.76 -17.79
C ALA A 488 -1.69 8.44 -18.68
#